data_AF-A0A379WNT5-F1
#
_entry.id   AF-A0A379WNT5-F1
#
_cell.length_a   1.000
_cell.length_b   1.000
_cell.length_c   1.000
_cell.angle_alpha   90.00
_cell.angle_beta   90.00
_cell.angle_gamma   90.00
#
_symmetry.space_group_name_H-M   'P 1'
#
loop_
_entity.id
_entity.type
_entity.pdbx_description
1 polymer ?
#
loop_
_entity_poly.entity_id
_entity_poly.type
_entity_poly.pdbx_seq_one_letter_code
_entity_poly.pdbx_strand_id
1 'polypeptide(L)' 'MHEKRVEKALVVDDNFHLLGMITVKDFQKAERKPNSCKDEQGRLRVGAAVRRRRGQRRAR' A
#
# COMPACT_ATOMS: atom_id res chain seq x y z
N MET A 1 15.66 -24.69 -16.92
CA MET A 1 15.52 -24.60 -15.45
C MET A 1 14.81 -23.29 -15.12
N HIS A 2 13.47 -23.28 -15.05
CA HIS A 2 12.75 -22.06 -14.68
C HIS A 2 12.81 -21.89 -13.17
N GLU A 3 13.87 -21.24 -12.69
CA GLU A 3 14.00 -20.80 -11.31
C GLU A 3 12.74 -20.01 -10.95
N LYS A 4 12.00 -20.48 -9.94
CA LYS A 4 10.75 -19.86 -9.51
C LYS A 4 11.08 -18.44 -9.05
N ARG A 5 10.92 -17.45 -9.92
CA ARG A 5 10.96 -16.03 -9.57
C ARG A 5 9.83 -15.82 -8.55
N VAL A 6 10.19 -15.77 -7.28
CA VAL A 6 9.24 -15.54 -6.19
C VAL A 6 8.82 -14.07 -6.28
N GLU A 7 7.84 -13.76 -7.13
CA GLU A 7 7.39 -12.38 -7.33
C GLU A 7 6.62 -11.85 -6.12
N LYS A 8 5.93 -12.75 -5.41
CA LYS A 8 5.07 -12.46 -4.26
C LYS A 8 5.47 -13.38 -3.12
N ALA A 9 5.79 -12.80 -1.97
CA ALA A 9 6.06 -13.50 -0.73
C ALA A 9 4.89 -13.25 0.23
N LEU A 10 4.29 -14.32 0.75
CA LEU A 10 3.26 -14.24 1.79
C LEU A 10 3.95 -14.23 3.15
N VAL A 11 3.53 -13.32 4.03
CA VAL A 11 3.97 -13.24 5.41
C VAL A 11 2.93 -13.94 6.26
N VAL A 12 3.33 -14.99 6.97
CA VAL A 12 2.46 -15.77 7.86
C VAL A 12 2.99 -15.74 9.30
N ASP A 13 2.10 -15.94 10.27
CA ASP A 13 2.49 -16.17 11.67
C ASP A 13 2.85 -17.65 11.94
N ASP A 14 3.26 -17.96 13.17
CA ASP A 14 3.62 -19.33 13.59
C ASP A 14 2.44 -20.33 13.50
N ASN A 15 1.21 -19.82 13.48
CA ASN A 15 -0.03 -20.58 13.33
C ASN A 15 -0.51 -20.64 11.87
N PHE A 16 0.34 -20.23 10.91
CA PHE A 16 0.06 -20.22 9.48
C PHE A 16 -1.04 -19.25 9.03
N HIS A 17 -1.41 -18.26 9.84
CA HIS A 17 -2.34 -17.21 9.43
C HIS A 17 -1.64 -16.18 8.54
N LEU A 18 -2.33 -15.73 7.50
CA LEU A 18 -1.85 -14.71 6.58
C LEU A 18 -1.83 -13.33 7.26
N LEU A 19 -0.64 -12.84 7.58
CA LEU A 19 -0.43 -11.49 8.11
C LEU A 19 -0.34 -10.45 6.99
N GLY A 20 0.13 -10.85 5.80
CA GLY A 20 0.23 -9.95 4.66
C GLY A 20 0.97 -10.53 3.48
N MET A 21 1.25 -9.68 2.49
CA MET A 21 1.99 -10.06 1.29
C MET A 21 2.94 -8.94 0.91
N ILE A 22 4.18 -9.30 0.55
CA ILE A 22 5.21 -8.40 0.07
C ILE A 22 5.58 -8.82 -1.35
N THR A 23 5.73 -7.86 -2.25
CA THR A 23 6.14 -8.11 -3.64
C THR A 23 7.60 -7.71 -3.82
N VAL A 24 8.41 -8.54 -4.48
CA VAL A 24 9.82 -8.21 -4.77
C VAL A 24 9.95 -6.93 -5.61
N LYS A 25 8.96 -6.64 -6.46
CA LYS A 25 8.90 -5.39 -7.25
C LYS A 25 8.82 -4.14 -6.37
N ASP A 26 8.17 -4.20 -5.21
CA ASP A 26 8.06 -3.05 -4.31
C ASP A 26 9.38 -2.80 -3.56
N PHE A 27 10.11 -3.86 -3.19
CA PHE A 27 11.46 -3.75 -2.63
C PHE A 27 12.44 -3.09 -3.62
N GLN A 28 12.47 -3.58 -4.87
CA GLN A 28 13.31 -3.01 -5.94
C GLN A 28 12.96 -1.55 -6.24
N LYS A 29 11.68 -1.17 -6.19
CA LYS A 29 11.24 0.22 -6.36
C LYS A 29 11.67 1.09 -5.17
N ALA A 30 11.69 0.55 -3.96
CA ALA A 30 12.14 1.27 -2.77
C ALA A 30 13.63 1.60 -2.85
N GLU A 31 14.48 0.66 -3.27
CA GLU A 31 15.92 0.90 -3.49
C GLU A 31 16.18 1.92 -4.60
N ARG A 32 15.45 1.82 -5.73
CA ARG A 32 15.63 2.73 -6.88
C ARG A 32 15.11 4.15 -6.65
N LYS A 33 14.23 4.35 -5.66
CA LYS A 33 13.57 5.65 -5.38
C LYS A 33 13.71 6.02 -3.90
N PRO A 34 14.93 6.36 -3.44
CA PRO A 34 15.18 6.70 -2.04
C PRO A 34 14.42 7.96 -1.61
N ASN A 35 14.27 8.94 -2.52
CA ASN A 35 13.60 10.23 -2.25
C ASN A 35 12.07 10.19 -2.51
N SER A 36 11.44 9.01 -2.40
CA SER A 36 9.99 8.90 -2.59
C SER A 36 9.22 9.50 -1.42
N CYS A 37 8.15 10.25 -1.70
CA CYS A 37 7.28 10.85 -0.68
C CYS A 37 6.47 9.77 0.04
N LYS A 38 7.09 9.17 1.06
CA LYS A 38 6.53 8.12 1.89
C LYS A 38 6.12 8.64 3.27
N ASP A 39 5.10 8.07 3.87
CA ASP A 39 4.75 8.29 5.29
C ASP A 39 5.72 7.57 6.24
N GLU A 40 5.49 7.67 7.55
CA GLU A 40 6.32 7.04 8.59
C GLU A 40 6.33 5.50 8.50
N GLN A 41 5.35 4.92 7.83
CA GLN A 41 5.20 3.47 7.62
C GLN A 41 5.75 3.04 6.25
N GLY A 42 6.36 3.95 5.48
CA GLY A 42 6.98 3.68 4.18
C GLY A 42 6.01 3.62 3.00
N ARG A 43 4.73 3.98 3.18
CA ARG A 43 3.70 3.95 2.13
C ARG A 43 3.69 5.27 1.37
N LEU A 44 3.36 5.23 0.07
CA LEU A 44 3.27 6.44 -0.74
C LEU A 44 2.14 7.34 -0.24
N ARG A 45 2.44 8.62 -0.01
CA ARG A 45 1.43 9.62 0.37
C ARG A 45 0.52 9.93 -0.82
N VAL A 46 -0.78 10.01 -0.55
CA VAL A 46 -1.81 10.37 -1.54
C VAL A 46 -2.68 11.51 -1.00
N GLY A 47 -3.22 12.33 -1.90
CA GLY A 47 -4.14 13.42 -1.58
C GLY A 47 -5.38 13.35 -2.46
N ALA A 48 -6.53 13.75 -1.90
CA ALA A 48 -7.80 13.82 -2.62
C ALA A 48 -8.52 15.15 -2.30
N ALA A 49 -9.12 15.77 -3.32
CA ALA A 49 -9.92 16.97 -3.14
C ALA A 49 -11.33 16.60 -2.65
N VAL A 50 -11.81 17.26 -1.60
CA VAL A 50 -13.18 17.10 -1.10
C VAL A 50 -13.97 18.39 -1.25
N ARG A 51 -15.20 18.30 -1.76
CA ARG A 51 -16.12 19.45 -1.85
C ARG A 51 -17.13 19.38 -0.71
N ARG A 52 -17.29 20.47 0.02
CA ARG A 52 -18.30 20.55 1.09
C ARG A 52 -19.71 20.50 0.50
N ARG A 53 -20.49 19.48 0.85
CA ARG A 53 -21.94 19.45 0.56
C ARG A 53 -22.60 20.60 1.32
N ARG A 54 -23.30 21.50 0.62
CA ARG A 54 -24.12 22.54 1.28
C ARG A 54 -25.31 21.85 1.95
N GLY A 55 -25.59 22.22 3.19
CA GLY A 55 -26.66 21.66 4.00
C GLY A 55 -27.99 21.67 3.25
N GLN A 56 -28.57 20.49 3.11
CA GLN A 56 -29.89 20.31 2.55
C GLN A 56 -30.87 20.85 3.58
N ARG A 57 -31.34 22.09 3.40
CA ARG A 57 -32.46 22.62 4.18
C ARG A 57 -33.64 21.68 3.90
N ARG A 58 -33.97 20.83 4.87
CA ARG A 58 -35.24 20.10 4.88
C ARG A 58 -36.33 21.17 4.96
N ALA A 59 -37.11 21.30 3.88
CA ALA A 59 -38.36 22.02 3.92
C ALA A 59 -39.26 21.31 4.95
N ARG A 60 -39.77 22.09 5.89
CA ARG A 60 -40.88 21.69 6.76
C ARG A 60 -42.17 21.78 5.98
#